data_AF-A0A962YD05-F1
#
_entry.id   AF-A0A962YD05-F1
#
_cell.length_a   1.000
_cell.length_b   1.000
_cell.length_c   1.000
_cell.angle_alpha   90.00
_cell.angle_beta   90.00
_cell.angle_gamma   90.00
#
_symmetry.space_group_name_H-M   'P 1'
#
loop_
_entity.id
_entity.type
_entity.pdbx_description
1 polymer ?
#
loop_
_entity_poly.entity_id
_entity_poly.type
_entity_poly.pdbx_seq_one_letter_code
_entity_poly.pdbx_strand_id
1 'polypeptide(L)'
;PEPENSLVLVDYHVDNLIRLPDGSCGLLDFQDARIGPMAYDVVSLLEDARRDVDADIAFDIKTHYLSSRPDSERAAFEQWYAVLGAQRHCKVAGLFLRLCITAGKCQYLVHLPRVMRLLEQHLQTQVRLQPLHDWLEHYLPMRVQPLPDLNWEELRILLKDVD
;
A
#
# COMPACT_ATOMS: atom_id res chain seq x y z
N PRO A 1 -4.91 7.55 19.06
CA PRO A 1 -4.45 6.58 20.08
C PRO A 1 -3.00 6.20 19.76
N GLU A 2 -2.20 5.79 20.75
CA GLU A 2 -0.91 5.16 20.43
C GLU A 2 -1.13 3.90 19.59
N PRO A 3 -0.25 3.61 18.62
CA PRO A 3 -0.32 2.35 17.89
C PRO A 3 0.09 1.22 18.79
N GLU A 4 -0.65 0.11 18.71
CA GLU A 4 -0.15 -1.13 19.24
C GLU A 4 0.97 -1.64 18.33
N ASN A 5 2.15 -1.84 18.92
CA ASN A 5 3.34 -2.22 18.19
C ASN A 5 3.61 -3.72 18.31
N SER A 6 4.12 -4.29 17.22
CA SER A 6 4.58 -5.68 17.13
C SER A 6 5.84 -5.76 16.28
N LEU A 7 6.39 -6.96 16.14
CA LEU A 7 7.27 -7.26 15.02
C LEU A 7 6.46 -7.12 13.72
N VAL A 8 6.88 -6.21 12.85
CA VAL A 8 6.36 -6.04 11.50
C VAL A 8 7.44 -6.40 10.49
N LEU A 9 7.06 -7.17 9.49
CA LEU A 9 7.93 -7.66 8.42
C LEU A 9 8.17 -6.58 7.36
N VAL A 10 7.27 -5.60 7.27
CA VAL A 10 7.35 -4.42 6.37
C VAL A 10 7.10 -4.76 4.90
N ASP A 11 7.49 -5.95 4.48
CA ASP A 11 7.29 -6.48 3.14
C ASP A 11 6.44 -7.75 3.13
N TYR A 12 5.42 -7.78 3.99
CA TYR A 12 4.46 -8.88 4.05
C TYR A 12 3.44 -8.77 2.91
N HIS A 13 3.68 -9.48 1.82
CA HIS A 13 2.85 -9.43 0.61
C HIS A 13 2.90 -10.76 -0.15
N VAL A 14 2.00 -10.98 -1.11
CA VAL A 14 1.80 -12.29 -1.76
C VAL A 14 3.07 -12.88 -2.38
N ASP A 15 3.93 -12.05 -2.98
CA ASP A 15 5.16 -12.53 -3.63
C ASP A 15 6.24 -13.03 -2.65
N ASN A 16 6.10 -12.74 -1.35
CA ASN A 16 7.01 -13.22 -0.28
C ASN A 16 6.42 -14.42 0.49
N LEU A 17 5.28 -14.95 0.05
CA LEU A 17 4.58 -16.08 0.66
C LEU A 17 4.68 -17.33 -0.24
N ILE A 18 5.07 -18.45 0.35
CA ILE A 18 5.19 -19.74 -0.34
C ILE A 18 4.19 -20.71 0.26
N ARG A 19 3.28 -21.24 -0.56
CA ARG A 19 2.44 -22.36 -0.15
C ARG A 19 3.27 -23.64 -0.11
N LEU A 20 3.39 -24.24 1.07
CA LEU A 20 4.15 -25.48 1.28
C LEU A 20 3.27 -26.72 1.02
N PRO A 21 3.87 -27.91 0.75
CA PRO A 21 3.12 -29.12 0.44
C PRO A 21 2.17 -29.59 1.55
N ASP A 22 2.49 -29.28 2.81
CA ASP A 22 1.69 -29.60 3.99
C ASP A 22 0.54 -28.60 4.24
N GLY A 23 0.41 -27.59 3.38
CA GLY A 23 -0.61 -26.54 3.50
C GLY A 23 -0.20 -25.37 4.39
N SER A 24 1.00 -25.39 4.98
CA SER A 24 1.55 -24.24 5.71
C SER A 24 2.06 -23.15 4.74
N CYS A 25 2.36 -21.97 5.30
CA CYS A 25 2.84 -20.82 4.55
C CYS A 25 4.30 -20.53 4.94
N GLY A 26 5.22 -20.73 4.00
CA GLY A 26 6.60 -20.26 4.10
C GLY A 26 6.67 -18.75 3.87
N LEU A 27 7.56 -18.09 4.59
CA LEU A 27 7.79 -16.65 4.53
C LEU A 27 9.23 -16.37 4.09
N LEU A 28 9.38 -15.49 3.09
CA LEU A 28 10.67 -14.96 2.64
C LEU A 28 10.84 -13.48 3.03
N ASP A 29 12.05 -12.97 2.84
CA ASP A 29 12.38 -11.54 2.89
C ASP A 29 12.11 -10.84 4.23
N PHE A 30 12.24 -11.58 5.34
CA PHE A 30 11.94 -11.10 6.70
C PHE A 30 13.11 -10.38 7.40
N GLN A 31 14.27 -10.25 6.77
CA GLN A 31 15.48 -9.69 7.41
C GLN A 31 15.37 -8.19 7.76
N ASP A 32 14.46 -7.46 7.12
CA ASP A 32 14.21 -6.04 7.38
C ASP A 32 13.10 -5.81 8.43
N ALA A 33 12.65 -6.89 9.08
CA ALA A 33 11.62 -6.83 10.10
C ALA A 33 12.06 -5.93 11.27
N ARG A 34 11.10 -5.20 11.82
CA ARG A 34 11.34 -4.19 12.87
C ARG A 34 10.13 -4.05 13.77
N ILE A 35 10.28 -3.32 14.87
CA ILE A 35 9.14 -2.95 15.72
C ILE A 35 8.36 -1.82 15.08
N GLY A 36 7.04 -1.98 14.96
CA GLY A 36 6.16 -0.97 14.41
C GLY A 36 4.68 -1.30 14.57
N PRO A 37 3.79 -0.41 14.09
CA PRO A 37 2.35 -0.57 14.25
C PRO A 37 1.86 -1.87 13.62
N MET A 38 1.15 -2.68 14.38
CA MET A 38 0.77 -4.02 13.98
C MET A 38 -0.13 -4.07 12.73
N ALA A 39 -0.89 -3.01 12.47
CA ALA A 39 -1.71 -2.88 11.27
C ALA A 39 -0.89 -2.82 9.96
N TYR A 40 0.42 -2.52 10.03
CA TYR A 40 1.26 -2.31 8.84
C TYR A 40 1.29 -3.51 7.89
N ASP A 41 1.56 -4.71 8.42
CA ASP A 41 1.64 -5.92 7.60
C ASP A 41 0.26 -6.37 7.11
N VAL A 42 -0.80 -6.09 7.87
CA VAL A 42 -2.18 -6.37 7.44
C VAL A 42 -2.55 -5.50 6.24
N VAL A 43 -2.24 -4.20 6.28
CA VAL A 43 -2.39 -3.31 5.11
C VAL A 43 -1.55 -3.82 3.94
N SER A 44 -0.29 -4.18 4.18
CA SER A 44 0.63 -4.65 3.15
C SER A 44 0.11 -5.89 2.40
N LEU A 45 -0.53 -6.81 3.12
CA LEU A 45 -1.09 -8.03 2.55
C LEU A 45 -2.41 -7.77 1.82
N LEU A 46 -3.34 -7.07 2.46
CA LEU A 46 -4.71 -6.91 1.96
C LEU A 46 -4.82 -5.86 0.85
N GLU A 47 -3.89 -4.90 0.82
CA GLU A 47 -3.84 -3.82 -0.16
C GLU A 47 -2.57 -3.92 -1.00
N ASP A 48 -2.21 -5.15 -1.42
CA ASP A 48 -1.04 -5.38 -2.27
C ASP A 48 -1.11 -4.49 -3.52
N ALA A 49 -0.04 -3.73 -3.77
CA ALA A 49 0.05 -2.80 -4.87
C ALA A 49 0.06 -3.49 -6.24
N ARG A 50 0.49 -4.76 -6.31
CA ARG A 50 0.70 -5.49 -7.57
C ARG A 50 -0.44 -6.43 -7.94
N ARG A 51 -1.33 -6.75 -7.00
CA ARG A 51 -2.39 -7.75 -7.19
C ARG A 51 -3.73 -7.21 -6.71
N ASP A 52 -4.79 -7.46 -7.47
CA ASP A 52 -6.14 -7.19 -6.98
C ASP A 52 -6.54 -8.25 -5.94
N VAL A 53 -6.67 -7.82 -4.70
CA VAL A 53 -7.23 -8.61 -3.60
C VAL A 53 -8.72 -8.33 -3.59
N ASP A 54 -9.52 -9.39 -3.74
CA ASP A 54 -10.97 -9.29 -3.71
C ASP A 54 -11.45 -8.66 -2.39
N ALA A 55 -12.45 -7.78 -2.48
CA ALA A 55 -12.92 -6.99 -1.34
C ALA A 55 -13.54 -7.86 -0.24
N ASP A 56 -14.24 -8.93 -0.61
CA ASP A 56 -14.85 -9.86 0.35
C ASP A 56 -13.75 -10.68 1.04
N ILE A 57 -12.73 -11.12 0.28
CA ILE A 57 -11.56 -11.80 0.86
C ILE A 57 -10.81 -10.87 1.84
N ALA A 58 -10.58 -9.62 1.45
CA ALA A 58 -9.89 -8.65 2.31
C ALA A 58 -10.70 -8.38 3.60
N PHE A 59 -12.02 -8.24 3.48
CA PHE A 59 -12.92 -8.06 4.60
C PHE A 59 -12.89 -9.27 5.55
N ASP A 60 -12.98 -10.48 5.02
CA ASP A 60 -12.98 -11.72 5.80
C ASP A 60 -11.65 -11.93 6.53
N ILE A 61 -10.52 -11.74 5.85
CA ILE A 61 -9.18 -11.87 6.47
C ILE A 61 -8.99 -10.81 7.56
N LYS A 62 -9.34 -9.55 7.30
CA LYS A 62 -9.25 -8.49 8.33
C LYS A 62 -10.15 -8.80 9.53
N THR A 63 -11.36 -9.28 9.28
CA THR A 63 -12.31 -9.66 10.34
C THR A 63 -11.79 -10.82 11.17
N HIS A 64 -11.24 -11.85 10.51
CA HIS A 64 -10.61 -12.99 11.17
C HIS A 64 -9.40 -12.57 12.01
N TYR A 65 -8.53 -11.71 11.46
CA TYR A 65 -7.40 -11.16 12.19
C TYR A 65 -7.86 -10.45 13.48
N LEU A 66 -8.87 -9.58 13.36
CA LEU A 66 -9.41 -8.81 14.48
C LEU A 66 -10.25 -9.64 15.47
N SER A 67 -10.78 -10.81 15.09
CA SER A 67 -11.56 -11.65 16.03
C SER A 67 -10.69 -12.33 17.08
N SER A 68 -9.39 -12.47 16.80
CA SER A 68 -8.39 -12.96 17.75
C SER A 68 -7.90 -11.89 18.75
N ARG A 69 -8.47 -10.68 18.72
CA ARG A 69 -7.99 -9.51 19.47
C ARG A 69 -9.07 -8.95 20.40
N PRO A 70 -8.68 -8.24 21.47
CA PRO A 70 -9.63 -7.52 22.31
C PRO A 70 -10.45 -6.49 21.52
N ASP A 71 -11.78 -6.48 21.71
CA ASP A 71 -12.67 -5.53 21.03
C ASP A 71 -12.32 -4.06 21.33
N SER A 72 -11.74 -3.79 22.51
CA SER A 72 -11.27 -2.46 22.91
C SER A 72 -10.19 -1.90 21.99
N GLU A 73 -9.44 -2.75 21.29
CA GLU A 73 -8.35 -2.35 20.38
C GLU A 73 -8.81 -2.13 18.94
N ARG A 74 -9.98 -2.67 18.57
CA ARG A 74 -10.49 -2.64 17.19
C ARG A 74 -10.57 -1.22 16.61
N ALA A 75 -11.08 -0.27 17.38
CA ALA A 75 -11.21 1.12 16.94
C ALA A 75 -9.84 1.80 16.73
N ALA A 76 -8.83 1.44 17.53
CA ALA A 76 -7.48 1.96 17.35
C ALA A 76 -6.80 1.31 16.14
N PHE A 77 -6.99 0.00 15.95
CA PHE A 77 -6.49 -0.72 14.78
C PHE A 77 -7.01 -0.12 13.48
N GLU A 78 -8.33 0.09 13.34
CA GLU A 78 -8.91 0.63 12.10
C GLU A 78 -8.39 2.05 11.78
N GLN A 79 -8.14 2.87 12.80
CA GLN A 79 -7.53 4.19 12.60
C GLN A 79 -6.08 4.08 12.08
N TRP A 80 -5.29 3.18 12.65
CA TRP A 80 -3.92 2.96 12.19
C TRP A 80 -3.86 2.26 10.83
N TYR A 81 -4.76 1.33 10.55
CA TYR A 81 -4.91 0.68 9.26
C TYR A 81 -5.10 1.73 8.16
N ALA A 82 -6.03 2.67 8.37
CA ALA A 82 -6.25 3.80 7.45
C ALA A 82 -5.02 4.69 7.24
N VAL A 83 -4.39 5.14 8.34
CA VAL A 83 -3.22 6.04 8.27
C VAL A 83 -2.03 5.36 7.59
N LEU A 84 -1.79 4.09 7.90
CA LEU A 84 -0.70 3.30 7.32
C LEU A 84 -0.99 2.93 5.86
N GLY A 85 -2.25 2.67 5.51
CA GLY A 85 -2.70 2.52 4.12
C GLY A 85 -2.33 3.73 3.29
N ALA A 86 -2.77 4.92 3.70
CA ALA A 86 -2.44 6.16 3.01
C ALA A 86 -0.92 6.40 2.92
N GLN A 87 -0.20 6.24 4.04
CA GLN A 87 1.26 6.38 4.10
C GLN A 87 1.97 5.42 3.13
N ARG A 88 1.57 4.14 3.13
CA ARG A 88 2.18 3.10 2.31
C ARG A 88 1.92 3.36 0.83
N HIS A 89 0.69 3.70 0.44
CA HIS A 89 0.37 3.95 -0.96
C HIS A 89 1.08 5.17 -1.52
N CYS A 90 1.21 6.25 -0.73
CA CYS A 90 2.07 7.38 -1.10
C CYS A 90 3.52 6.93 -1.33
N LYS A 91 4.08 6.12 -0.42
CA LYS A 91 5.45 5.61 -0.54
C LYS A 91 5.62 4.72 -1.77
N VAL A 92 4.67 3.82 -2.04
CA VAL A 92 4.74 2.89 -3.18
C VAL A 92 4.57 3.63 -4.51
N ALA A 93 3.67 4.60 -4.60
CA ALA A 93 3.53 5.45 -5.78
C ALA A 93 4.86 6.16 -6.12
N GLY A 94 5.48 6.79 -5.12
CA GLY A 94 6.80 7.40 -5.26
C GLY A 94 7.90 6.40 -5.63
N LEU A 95 7.86 5.18 -5.07
CA LEU A 95 8.80 4.11 -5.41
C LEU A 95 8.69 3.68 -6.87
N PHE A 96 7.47 3.46 -7.39
CA PHE A 96 7.27 3.06 -8.78
C PHE A 96 7.71 4.14 -9.75
N LEU A 97 7.38 5.40 -9.46
CA LEU A 97 7.86 6.54 -10.26
C LEU A 97 9.39 6.64 -10.22
N ARG A 98 10.01 6.51 -9.04
CA ARG A 98 11.47 6.50 -8.91
C ARG A 98 12.10 5.36 -9.70
N LEU A 99 11.58 4.14 -9.61
CA LEU A 99 12.08 2.98 -10.36
C LEU A 99 11.97 3.19 -11.89
N CYS A 100 10.91 3.82 -12.35
CA CYS A 100 10.76 4.23 -13.74
C CYS A 100 11.85 5.23 -14.15
N ILE A 101 12.01 6.32 -13.37
CA ILE A 101 12.93 7.43 -13.69
C ILE A 101 14.40 6.97 -13.62
N THR A 102 14.79 6.32 -12.52
CA THR A 102 16.22 6.07 -12.24
C THR A 102 16.72 4.75 -12.78
N ALA A 103 15.85 3.74 -12.94
CA ALA A 103 16.23 2.40 -13.34
C ALA A 103 15.59 1.94 -14.66
N GLY A 104 14.78 2.79 -15.32
CA GLY A 104 14.04 2.42 -16.52
C GLY A 104 13.08 1.25 -16.31
N LYS A 105 12.73 0.95 -15.05
CA LYS A 105 11.84 -0.16 -14.67
C LYS A 105 10.41 0.31 -14.75
N CYS A 106 9.98 0.61 -15.95
CA CYS A 106 8.74 1.32 -16.10
C CYS A 106 7.53 0.38 -16.06
N GLN A 107 7.72 -0.95 -16.19
CA GLN A 107 6.67 -1.96 -16.01
C GLN A 107 5.88 -1.82 -14.70
N TYR A 108 6.44 -1.18 -13.67
CA TYR A 108 5.74 -0.93 -12.40
C TYR A 108 4.66 0.16 -12.50
N LEU A 109 4.67 1.03 -13.53
CA LEU A 109 3.64 2.06 -13.70
C LEU A 109 2.25 1.47 -13.96
N VAL A 110 2.17 0.23 -14.46
CA VAL A 110 0.90 -0.49 -14.62
C VAL A 110 0.14 -0.63 -13.30
N HIS A 111 0.85 -0.60 -12.17
CA HIS A 111 0.27 -0.73 -10.83
C HIS A 111 -0.16 0.62 -10.23
N LEU A 112 0.30 1.75 -10.78
CA LEU A 112 0.05 3.06 -10.21
C LEU A 112 -1.46 3.39 -10.11
N PRO A 113 -2.32 3.11 -11.11
CA PRO A 113 -3.76 3.35 -10.99
C PRO A 113 -4.40 2.65 -9.78
N ARG A 114 -3.95 1.41 -9.48
CA ARG A 114 -4.41 0.67 -8.31
C ARG A 114 -3.96 1.33 -7.01
N VAL A 115 -2.68 1.68 -6.90
CA VAL A 115 -2.11 2.33 -5.72
C VAL A 115 -2.83 3.66 -5.44
N MET A 116 -3.10 4.43 -6.49
CA MET A 116 -3.84 5.69 -6.36
C MET A 116 -5.29 5.47 -5.92
N ARG A 117 -5.98 4.45 -6.44
CA ARG A 117 -7.33 4.07 -6.00
C ARG A 117 -7.37 3.68 -4.53
N LEU A 118 -6.42 2.88 -4.06
CA LEU A 118 -6.34 2.46 -2.66
C LEU A 118 -6.01 3.63 -1.72
N LEU A 119 -5.10 4.53 -2.14
CA LEU A 119 -4.86 5.78 -1.42
C LEU A 119 -6.13 6.61 -1.29
N GLU A 120 -6.84 6.81 -2.40
CA GLU A 120 -8.05 7.64 -2.45
C GLU A 120 -9.17 7.08 -1.55
N GLN A 121 -9.32 5.75 -1.47
CA GLN A 121 -10.27 5.12 -0.53
C GLN A 121 -10.01 5.52 0.93
N HIS A 122 -8.75 5.58 1.36
CA HIS A 122 -8.42 6.04 2.71
C HIS A 122 -8.67 7.53 2.89
N LEU A 123 -8.27 8.35 1.92
CA LEU A 123 -8.44 9.82 1.98
C LEU A 123 -9.92 10.22 2.09
N GLN A 124 -10.80 9.54 1.35
CA GLN A 124 -12.24 9.85 1.31
C GLN A 124 -12.99 9.35 2.56
N THR A 125 -12.53 8.28 3.18
CA THR A 125 -13.27 7.64 4.29
C THR A 125 -12.81 8.10 5.67
N GLN A 126 -11.68 8.81 5.76
CA GLN A 126 -11.02 9.10 7.04
C GLN A 126 -10.79 10.60 7.23
N VAL A 127 -11.63 11.22 8.06
CA VAL A 127 -11.54 12.66 8.38
C VAL A 127 -10.16 13.10 8.86
N ARG A 128 -9.41 12.23 9.55
CA ARG A 128 -8.05 12.52 10.01
C ARG A 128 -7.04 12.69 8.87
N LEU A 129 -7.32 12.13 7.70
CA LEU A 129 -6.48 12.26 6.51
C LEU A 129 -6.82 13.48 5.66
N GLN A 130 -7.80 14.30 6.06
CA GLN A 130 -8.19 15.50 5.32
C GLN A 130 -7.00 16.44 5.01
N PRO A 131 -6.06 16.73 5.93
CA PRO A 131 -4.91 17.58 5.59
C PRO A 131 -4.03 17.00 4.48
N LEU A 132 -3.87 15.68 4.42
CA LEU A 132 -3.14 15.01 3.35
C LEU A 132 -3.95 15.02 2.04
N HIS A 133 -5.26 14.81 2.12
CA HIS A 133 -6.16 14.87 0.97
C HIS A 133 -6.14 16.25 0.33
N ASP A 134 -6.29 17.33 1.12
CA ASP A 134 -6.26 18.71 0.63
C ASP A 134 -4.90 19.06 0.01
N TRP A 135 -3.81 18.56 0.60
CA TRP A 135 -2.47 18.73 0.04
C TRP A 135 -2.34 18.02 -1.32
N LEU A 136 -2.82 16.78 -1.44
CA LEU A 136 -2.78 16.01 -2.67
C LEU A 136 -3.71 16.61 -3.75
N GLU A 137 -4.86 17.15 -3.37
CA GLU A 137 -5.73 17.90 -4.29
C GLU A 137 -5.03 19.13 -4.84
N HIS A 138 -4.31 19.87 -4.00
CA HIS A 138 -3.60 21.07 -4.43
C HIS A 138 -2.43 20.76 -5.39
N TYR A 139 -1.59 19.78 -5.03
CA TYR A 139 -0.34 19.51 -5.77
C TYR A 139 -0.47 18.43 -6.84
N LEU A 140 -1.43 17.50 -6.71
CA LEU A 140 -1.63 16.36 -7.60
C LEU A 140 -3.14 16.13 -7.89
N PRO A 141 -3.87 17.13 -8.44
CA PRO A 141 -5.31 17.01 -8.70
C PRO A 141 -5.66 15.92 -9.73
N MET A 142 -4.72 15.60 -10.63
CA MET A 142 -4.93 14.59 -11.69
C MET A 142 -4.56 13.17 -11.24
N ARG A 143 -4.18 12.95 -9.98
CA ARG A 143 -3.65 11.66 -9.49
C ARG A 143 -4.61 10.47 -9.60
N VAL A 144 -5.91 10.75 -9.70
CA VAL A 144 -6.98 9.75 -9.86
C VAL A 144 -7.39 9.54 -11.32
N GLN A 145 -6.83 10.32 -12.24
CA GLN A 145 -7.07 10.13 -13.67
C GLN A 145 -6.25 8.95 -14.20
N PRO A 146 -6.73 8.26 -15.25
CA PRO A 146 -5.93 7.26 -15.94
C PRO A 146 -4.58 7.85 -16.35
N LEU A 147 -3.52 7.06 -16.22
CA LEU A 147 -2.26 7.42 -16.86
C LEU A 147 -2.52 7.55 -18.38
N PRO A 148 -1.94 8.54 -19.06
CA PRO A 148 -2.04 8.60 -20.50
C PRO A 148 -1.41 7.33 -21.09
N ASP A 149 -1.89 6.92 -22.26
CA ASP A 149 -1.22 5.88 -23.05
C ASP A 149 0.15 6.44 -23.46
N LEU A 150 1.15 6.16 -22.63
CA LEU A 150 2.53 6.58 -22.85
C LEU A 150 3.36 5.33 -23.08
N ASN A 151 4.03 5.28 -24.22
CA ASN A 151 5.06 4.26 -24.45
C ASN A 151 6.37 4.67 -23.76
N TRP A 152 7.31 3.72 -23.61
CA TRP A 152 8.55 3.98 -22.88
C TRP A 152 9.45 5.05 -23.49
N GLU A 153 9.42 5.22 -24.81
CA GLU A 153 10.24 6.26 -25.44
C GLU A 153 9.68 7.66 -25.09
N GLU A 154 8.36 7.80 -25.04
CA GLU A 154 7.68 9.05 -24.65
C GLU A 154 7.93 9.41 -23.19
N LEU A 155 7.80 8.45 -22.27
CA LEU A 155 8.11 8.67 -20.86
C LEU A 155 9.59 8.97 -20.63
N ARG A 156 10.49 8.31 -21.35
CA ARG A 156 11.93 8.57 -21.25
C ARG A 156 12.29 9.97 -21.72
N ILE A 157 11.61 10.49 -22.75
CA ILE A 157 11.78 11.87 -23.20
C ILE A 157 11.29 12.84 -22.12
N LEU A 158 10.07 12.64 -21.60
CA LEU A 158 9.48 13.49 -20.56
C LEU A 158 10.32 13.52 -19.27
N LEU A 159 10.96 12.41 -18.92
CA LEU A 159 11.73 12.26 -17.69
C LEU A 159 13.20 12.71 -17.81
N LYS A 160 13.70 12.94 -19.02
CA LYS A 160 15.07 13.49 -19.22
C LYS A 160 15.20 14.96 -18.84
N ASP A 161 14.09 15.69 -18.80
CA ASP A 161 14.06 17.11 -18.45
C ASP A 161 13.80 17.34 -16.94
N VAL A 162 13.79 16.26 -16.15
CA VAL A 162 13.63 16.29 -14.69
C VAL A 162 15.00 16.06 -14.04
N ASP A 163 15.90 17.04 -14.19
CA ASP A 163 17.15 17.14 -13.42
C ASP A 163 16.93 18.00 -12.15
#